data_AF-A0A3D2FH53-F1
#
_entry.id   AF-A0A3D2FH53-F1
#
_cell.length_a   1.000
_cell.length_b   1.000
_cell.length_c   1.000
_cell.angle_alpha   90.00
_cell.angle_beta   90.00
_cell.angle_gamma   90.00
#
_symmetry.space_group_name_H-M   'P 1'
#
loop_
_entity.id
_entity.type
_entity.pdbx_description
1 polymer ?
#
loop_
_entity_poly.entity_id
_entity_poly.type
_entity_poly.pdbx_seq_one_letter_code
_entity_poly.pdbx_strand_id
1 'polypeptide(L)' 'MNAFISRLLNWLKPRDNMPPEIRRAQQLISAIDAGGIPLDPGRIGRIAEDLGLEISRNARTEHTIERIRAALKRY' A
#
# COMPACT_ATOMS: atom_id res chain seq x y z
N MET A 1 4.70 11.86 33.61
CA MET A 1 4.32 11.90 32.18
C MET A 1 3.91 10.50 31.76
N ASN A 2 2.66 10.34 31.28
CA ASN A 2 1.92 9.08 31.26
C ASN A 2 2.47 8.07 30.24
N ALA A 3 3.01 6.94 30.71
CA ALA A 3 3.43 5.78 29.89
C ALA A 3 2.32 5.23 28.96
N PHE A 4 1.06 5.58 29.26
CA PHE A 4 -0.11 5.28 28.44
C PHE A 4 -0.07 5.96 27.07
N ILE A 5 0.32 7.24 27.01
CA ILE A 5 0.41 8.01 25.76
C ILE A 5 1.56 7.49 24.90
N SER A 6 2.66 7.07 25.54
CA SER A 6 3.84 6.50 24.89
C SER A 6 3.55 5.17 24.17
N ARG A 7 2.66 4.33 24.70
CA ARG A 7 2.24 3.07 24.04
C ARG A 7 1.36 3.33 22.82
N LEU A 8 0.47 4.32 22.90
CA LEU A 8 -0.42 4.69 21.79
C LEU A 8 0.37 5.29 20.61
N LEU A 9 1.33 6.16 20.89
CA LEU A 9 2.20 6.75 19.86
C LEU A 9 3.20 5.74 19.27
N ASN A 10 3.63 4.74 20.05
CA ASN A 10 4.51 3.68 19.54
C ASN A 10 3.78 2.66 18.65
N TRP A 11 2.45 2.56 18.73
CA TRP A 11 1.64 1.79 17.77
C TRP A 11 1.54 2.47 16.40
N LEU A 12 1.60 3.81 16.38
CA LEU A 12 1.67 4.62 15.16
C LEU A 12 3.09 4.74 14.59
N LYS A 13 4.10 4.21 15.29
CA LYS A 13 5.49 4.26 14.84
C LYS A 13 5.72 3.17 13.79
N PRO A 14 5.90 3.49 12.50
CA PRO A 14 6.22 2.49 11.50
C PRO A 14 7.54 1.82 11.90
N ARG A 15 7.45 0.56 12.32
CA ARG A 15 8.58 -0.23 12.83
C ARG A 15 9.33 -0.95 11.71
N ASP A 16 9.32 -0.38 10.52
CA ASP A 16 9.71 -1.10 9.33
C ASP A 16 10.75 -0.31 8.54
N ASN A 17 11.94 -0.90 8.35
CA ASN A 17 12.94 -0.44 7.38
C ASN A 17 12.49 -0.70 5.93
N MET A 18 11.23 -1.11 5.75
CA MET A 18 10.63 -1.34 4.46
C MET A 18 10.56 -0.05 3.62
N PRO A 19 10.93 -0.14 2.33
CA PRO A 19 10.90 1.01 1.43
C PRO A 19 9.51 1.67 1.37
N PRO A 20 9.45 3.01 1.22
CA PRO A 20 8.21 3.77 1.28
C PRO A 20 7.19 3.36 0.20
N GLU A 21 7.63 2.87 -0.95
CA GLU A 21 6.80 2.31 -2.02
C GLU A 21 6.07 1.04 -1.59
N ILE A 22 6.75 0.11 -0.92
CA ILE A 22 6.16 -1.13 -0.42
C ILE A 22 5.11 -0.82 0.66
N ARG A 23 5.43 0.11 1.56
CA ARG A 23 4.50 0.55 2.61
C ARG A 23 3.23 1.16 2.02
N ARG A 24 3.37 2.02 1.01
CA ARG A 24 2.23 2.65 0.31
C ARG A 24 1.37 1.59 -0.39
N ALA A 25 2.00 0.64 -1.05
CA ALA A 25 1.29 -0.47 -1.68
C ALA A 25 0.55 -1.35 -0.67
N GLN A 26 1.16 -1.66 0.47
CA GLN A 26 0.52 -2.45 1.51
C GLN A 26 -0.67 -1.71 2.13
N GLN A 27 -0.54 -0.42 2.41
CA GLN A 27 -1.66 0.42 2.87
C GLN A 27 -2.82 0.43 1.87
N LEU A 28 -2.52 0.54 0.58
CA LEU A 28 -3.54 0.49 -0.48
C LEU A 28 -4.28 -0.86 -0.46
N ILE A 29 -3.56 -1.97 -0.45
CA ILE A 29 -4.18 -3.30 -0.46
C ILE A 29 -4.99 -3.54 0.82
N SER A 30 -4.45 -3.22 1.99
CA SER A 30 -5.18 -3.35 3.26
C SER A 30 -6.47 -2.52 3.30
N ALA A 31 -6.46 -1.31 2.71
CA ALA A 31 -7.67 -0.50 2.61
C ALA A 31 -8.72 -1.13 1.69
N ILE A 32 -8.29 -1.69 0.54
CA ILE A 32 -9.17 -2.40 -0.40
C ILE A 32 -9.76 -3.66 0.24
N ASP A 33 -8.93 -4.45 0.93
CA ASP A 33 -9.35 -5.68 1.60
C ASP A 33 -10.33 -5.40 2.75
N ALA A 34 -10.24 -4.21 3.38
CA ALA A 34 -11.20 -3.73 4.36
C ALA A 34 -12.52 -3.21 3.73
N GLY A 35 -12.68 -3.29 2.41
CA GLY A 35 -13.86 -2.82 1.68
C GLY A 35 -13.78 -1.36 1.22
N GLY A 36 -12.63 -0.70 1.37
CA GLY A 36 -12.40 0.66 0.89
C GLY A 36 -12.28 0.73 -0.64
N ILE A 37 -12.85 1.77 -1.25
CA ILE A 37 -12.72 2.04 -2.69
C ILE A 37 -11.75 3.21 -2.91
N PRO A 38 -10.71 3.05 -3.75
CA PRO A 38 -9.81 4.14 -4.10
C PRO A 38 -10.57 5.28 -4.78
N LEU A 39 -10.44 6.49 -4.23
CA LEU A 39 -11.06 7.70 -4.79
C LEU A 39 -10.43 8.15 -6.11
N ASP A 40 -9.20 7.72 -6.39
CA ASP A 40 -8.45 8.04 -7.61
C ASP A 40 -7.83 6.75 -8.19
N PRO A 41 -8.42 6.16 -9.25
CA PRO A 41 -7.86 4.98 -9.92
C PRO A 41 -6.44 5.20 -10.45
N GLY A 42 -6.09 6.43 -10.86
CA GLY A 42 -4.75 6.77 -11.34
C GLY A 42 -3.68 6.66 -10.24
N ARG A 43 -4.08 6.74 -8.97
CA ARG A 43 -3.19 6.51 -7.83
C ARG A 43 -2.73 5.06 -7.73
N ILE A 44 -3.57 4.10 -8.14
CA ILE A 44 -3.20 2.67 -8.15
C ILE A 44 -2.09 2.44 -9.17
N GLY A 45 -2.20 3.03 -10.37
CA GLY A 45 -1.17 2.96 -11.40
C GLY A 45 0.16 3.52 -10.91
N ARG A 46 0.16 4.73 -10.34
CA ARG A 46 1.39 5.32 -9.77
C ARG A 46 2.03 4.44 -8.69
N ILE A 47 1.24 3.82 -7.82
CA ILE A 47 1.78 2.90 -6.80
C ILE A 47 2.38 1.65 -7.44
N ALA A 48 1.77 1.10 -8.49
CA ALA A 48 2.35 -0.02 -9.22
C ALA A 48 3.65 0.35 -9.95
N GLU A 49 3.72 1.54 -10.56
CA GLU A 49 4.95 2.07 -11.15
C GLU A 49 6.05 2.29 -10.10
N ASP A 50 5.70 2.87 -8.94
CA ASP A 50 6.61 3.04 -7.79
C ASP A 50 7.16 1.70 -7.29
N LEU A 51 6.40 0.60 -7.43
CA LEU A 51 6.83 -0.78 -7.14
C LEU A 51 7.69 -1.41 -8.23
N GLY A 52 7.95 -0.70 -9.33
CA GLY A 52 8.67 -1.23 -10.50
C GLY A 52 7.85 -2.19 -11.36
N LEU A 53 6.51 -2.17 -11.24
CA LEU A 53 5.64 -2.98 -12.09
C LEU A 53 5.39 -2.26 -13.42
N GLU A 54 5.67 -2.93 -14.53
CA GLU A 54 5.30 -2.42 -15.85
C GLU A 54 3.80 -2.61 -16.10
N ILE A 55 3.02 -1.53 -16.17
CA ILE A 55 1.57 -1.59 -16.38
C ILE A 55 1.18 -0.92 -17.70
N SER A 56 0.25 -1.57 -18.42
CA SER A 56 -0.37 -0.97 -19.59
C SER A 56 -1.29 0.18 -19.15
N ARG A 57 -1.28 1.29 -19.91
CA ARG A 57 -2.18 2.43 -19.67
C ARG A 57 -3.66 2.06 -19.76
N ASN A 58 -3.97 0.95 -20.43
CA ASN A 58 -5.32 0.40 -20.58
C ASN A 58 -5.59 -0.77 -19.64
N ALA A 59 -4.69 -1.07 -18.70
CA ALA A 59 -4.89 -2.15 -17.75
C ALA A 59 -6.10 -1.85 -16.87
N ARG A 60 -6.97 -2.85 -16.70
CA ARG A 60 -8.08 -2.75 -15.74
C ARG A 60 -7.53 -2.57 -14.33
N THR A 61 -8.21 -1.76 -13.53
CA THR A 61 -7.81 -1.43 -12.17
C THR A 61 -7.64 -2.69 -11.31
N GLU A 62 -8.57 -3.63 -11.43
CA GLU A 62 -8.56 -4.90 -10.70
C GLU A 62 -7.31 -5.72 -11.03
N HIS A 63 -6.91 -5.76 -12.31
CA HIS A 63 -5.70 -6.46 -12.72
C HIS A 63 -4.44 -5.79 -12.14
N THR A 64 -4.41 -4.46 -12.07
CA THR A 64 -3.32 -3.73 -11.41
C THR A 64 -3.26 -4.04 -9.91
N ILE A 65 -4.41 -4.11 -9.23
CA ILE A 65 -4.49 -4.49 -7.80
C ILE A 65 -3.93 -5.90 -7.59
N GLU A 66 -4.31 -6.87 -8.43
CA GLU A 66 -3.80 -8.24 -8.33
C GLU A 66 -2.28 -8.31 -8.51
N ARG A 67 -1.73 -7.49 -9.42
CA ARG A 67 -0.27 -7.42 -9.63
C ARG A 67 0.46 -6.80 -8.44
N ILE A 68 -0.12 -5.77 -7.82
CA ILE A 68 0.40 -5.20 -6.57
C ILE A 68 0.38 -6.26 -5.46
N ARG A 69 -0.73 -7.00 -5.29
CA ARG A 69 -0.82 -8.13 -4.32
C ARG A 69 0.27 -9.17 -4.58
N ALA A 70 0.48 -9.56 -5.83
CA ALA A 70 1.51 -10.53 -6.20
C ALA A 70 2.93 -10.01 -5.94
N ALA A 71 3.19 -8.72 -6.16
CA ALA A 71 4.48 -8.09 -5.87
C ALA A 71 4.76 -8.09 -4.36
N LEU A 72 3.78 -7.70 -3.54
CA LEU A 72 3.90 -7.67 -2.08
C LEU A 72 4.21 -9.03 -1.46
N LYS A 73 3.80 -10.14 -2.09
CA LYS A 73 4.14 -11.50 -1.62
C LYS A 73 5.63 -11.86 -1.74
N ARG A 74 6.43 -11.04 -2.45
CA ARG A 74 7.86 -11.26 -2.72
C ARG A 74 8.77 -10.50 -1.74
N TYR A 75 8.19 -9.63 -0.92
CA TYR A 75 8.87 -8.84 0.10
C TYR A 75 8.57 -9.42 1.48
#